data_AF-A0A645H0I8-F1
#
_entry.id   AF-A0A645H0I8-F1
#
_cell.length_a   1.000
_cell.length_b   1.000
_cell.length_c   1.000
_cell.angle_alpha   90.00
_cell.angle_beta   90.00
_cell.angle_gamma   90.00
#
_symmetry.space_group_name_H-M   'P 1'
#
loop_
_entity.id
_entity.type
_entity.pdbx_description
1 polymer ?
#
loop_
_entity_poly.entity_id
_entity_poly.type
_entity_poly.pdbx_seq_one_letter_code
_entity_poly.pdbx_strand_id
1 'polypeptide(L)' 'MFTKTIYDNLDKVYDIHSACKSITPENCQNGLTVPLHPGAEKYYKEIGAIK' A
#
# COMPACT_ATOMS: atom_id res chain seq x y z
N MET A 1 8.29 -7.07 -6.82
CA MET A 1 7.19 -7.23 -5.84
C MET A 1 6.14 -6.19 -6.20
N PHE A 2 4.89 -6.60 -6.51
CA PHE A 2 3.90 -5.67 -7.07
C PHE A 2 3.62 -4.48 -6.15
N THR A 3 3.37 -4.74 -4.86
CA THR A 3 3.09 -3.71 -3.86
C THR A 3 4.17 -2.63 -3.83
N LYS A 4 5.44 -3.03 -3.75
CA LYS A 4 6.58 -2.09 -3.80
C LYS A 4 6.53 -1.16 -5.01
N THR A 5 6.29 -1.70 -6.21
CA THR A 5 6.25 -0.90 -7.44
C THR A 5 5.17 0.19 -7.38
N ILE A 6 4.03 -0.07 -6.76
CA ILE A 6 2.97 0.93 -6.55
C ILE A 6 3.45 2.04 -5.63
N TYR A 7 4.04 1.69 -4.48
CA TYR A 7 4.51 2.67 -3.50
C TYR A 7 5.73 3.49 -3.97
N ASP A 8 6.63 2.88 -4.74
CA ASP A 8 7.79 3.57 -5.34
C ASP A 8 7.37 4.57 -6.45
N ASN A 9 6.12 4.53 -6.91
CA ASN A 9 5.59 5.38 -7.98
C ASN A 9 4.31 6.12 -7.56
N LEU A 10 4.15 6.45 -6.27
CA LEU A 10 2.92 7.07 -5.76
C LEU A 10 2.53 8.34 -6.49
N ASP A 11 3.48 9.17 -6.92
CA ASP A 11 3.19 10.38 -7.71
C ASP A 11 2.36 10.04 -8.96
N LYS A 12 2.74 8.99 -9.70
CA LYS A 12 1.99 8.53 -10.88
C LYS A 12 0.65 7.92 -10.50
N VAL A 13 0.56 7.27 -9.34
CA VAL A 13 -0.68 6.68 -8.84
C VAL A 13 -1.67 7.76 -8.44
N TYR A 14 -1.21 8.85 -7.83
CA TYR A 14 -2.01 10.00 -7.43
C TYR A 14 -2.63 10.74 -8.62
N ASP A 15 -1.98 10.69 -9.79
CA ASP A 15 -2.48 11.28 -11.03
C ASP A 15 -3.61 10.47 -11.69
N ILE A 16 -3.81 9.20 -11.31
CA ILE A 16 -4.85 8.33 -11.92
C ILE A 16 -6.25 8.78 -11.50
N HIS A 17 -6.45 9.08 -10.21
CA HIS A 17 -7.75 9.47 -9.67
C HIS A 17 -7.59 10.22 -8.35
N SER A 18 -8.50 11.16 -8.05
CA SER A 18 -8.46 11.97 -6.82
C SER A 18 -8.45 11.13 -5.53
N ALA A 19 -9.18 10.01 -5.53
CA ALA A 19 -9.22 9.06 -4.42
C ALA A 19 -7.84 8.46 -4.10
N CYS A 20 -6.96 8.32 -5.09
CA CYS A 20 -5.63 7.74 -4.91
C CYS A 20 -4.74 8.59 -4.00
N LYS A 21 -5.01 9.90 -3.85
CA LYS A 21 -4.27 10.78 -2.93
C LYS A 21 -4.36 10.36 -1.46
N SER A 22 -5.35 9.54 -1.13
CA SER A 22 -5.47 8.97 0.21
C SER A 22 -4.56 7.77 0.43
N ILE A 23 -3.91 7.19 -0.59
CA ILE A 23 -3.09 5.99 -0.43
C ILE A 23 -1.79 6.35 0.30
N THR A 24 -1.59 5.74 1.48
CA THR A 24 -0.38 5.89 2.29
C THR A 24 -0.01 4.54 2.91
N PRO A 25 1.28 4.24 3.17
CA PRO A 25 1.66 3.00 3.84
C PRO A 25 0.95 2.80 5.19
N GLU A 26 0.72 3.87 5.94
CA GLU A 26 0.14 3.85 7.29
C GLU A 26 -1.32 3.40 7.30
N ASN A 27 -2.05 3.64 6.22
CA ASN A 27 -3.46 3.26 6.12
C ASN A 27 -3.69 1.95 5.35
N CYS A 28 -2.62 1.20 5.05
CA CYS A 28 -2.70 -0.03 4.25
C CYS A 28 -3.59 -1.14 4.87
N GLN A 29 -3.90 -1.05 6.17
CA GLN A 29 -4.79 -1.99 6.87
C GLN A 29 -6.22 -1.48 7.07
N ASN A 30 -6.51 -0.22 6.74
CA ASN A 30 -7.79 0.38 7.02
C ASN A 30 -8.91 -0.30 6.22
N GLY A 31 -9.93 -0.79 6.92
CA GLY A 31 -11.10 -1.40 6.28
C GLY A 31 -10.88 -2.82 5.74
N LEU A 32 -9.76 -3.48 6.06
CA LEU A 32 -9.56 -4.88 5.70
C LEU A 32 -10.53 -5.79 6.48
N THR A 33 -11.29 -6.60 5.76
CA THR A 33 -12.15 -7.67 6.31
C THR A 33 -11.55 -9.06 6.11
N VAL A 34 -10.47 -9.15 5.34
CA VAL A 34 -9.77 -10.39 4.96
C VAL A 34 -8.25 -10.19 5.10
N PRO A 35 -7.48 -11.26 5.28
CA PRO A 35 -6.03 -11.16 5.43
C PRO A 35 -5.34 -10.61 4.18
N LEU A 36 -4.18 -9.99 4.40
CA LEU A 36 -3.31 -9.50 3.34
C LEU A 36 -2.70 -10.68 2.54
N HIS A 37 -2.50 -10.46 1.25
CA HIS A 37 -1.72 -11.38 0.44
C HIS A 37 -0.27 -11.46 0.98
N PRO A 38 0.39 -12.63 1.02
CA PRO A 38 1.72 -12.79 1.63
C PRO A 38 2.80 -11.83 1.08
N GLY A 39 2.74 -11.54 -0.22
CA GLY A 39 3.62 -10.56 -0.84
C GLY A 39 3.37 -9.10 -0.41
N ALA A 40 2.12 -8.73 -0.15
CA ALA A 40 1.82 -7.40 0.37
C ALA A 40 2.21 -7.30 1.85
N GLU A 41 1.88 -8.32 2.65
CA GLU A 41 2.24 -8.40 4.06
C GLU A 41 3.76 -8.29 4.27
N LYS A 42 4.56 -9.04 3.52
CA LYS A 42 6.02 -8.96 3.59
C LYS A 42 6.52 -7.54 3.31
N TYR A 43 6.02 -6.89 2.26
CA TYR A 43 6.43 -5.52 1.92
C TYR A 43 6.07 -4.53 3.04
N TYR A 44 4.85 -4.60 3.57
CA TYR A 44 4.40 -3.70 4.62
C TYR A 44 5.18 -3.88 5.94
N LYS A 45 5.60 -5.12 6.27
CA LYS A 45 6.50 -5.38 7.39
C LYS A 45 7.91 -4.84 7.15
N GLU A 46 8.44 -4.98 5.93
CA GLU A 46 9.77 -4.47 5.56
C GLU A 46 9.89 -2.95 5.72
N ILE A 47 8.82 -2.21 5.42
CA ILE A 47 8.80 -0.74 5.56
C ILE A 47 8.29 -0.26 6.92
N GLY A 48 7.95 -1.17 7.83
CA GLY A 48 7.44 -0.84 9.17
C GLY A 48 6.00 -0.30 9.21
N ALA A 49 5.24 -0.45 8.13
CA ALA A 49 3.84 -0.02 8.05
C ALA A 49 2.90 -0.90 8.88
N ILE A 50 3.25 -2.18 9.05
CA ILE A 50 2.50 -3.14 9.86
C ILE A 50 3.47 -3.96 10.72
N LYS A 51 3.02 -4.39 11.91
CA LYS A 51 3.79 -5.24 12.83
C LYS A 51 3.51 -6.71 12.59
#